data_AF-A0A7S0SGY0-F1
#
_entry.id   AF-A0A7S0SGY0-F1
#
_cell.length_a   1.000
_cell.length_b   1.000
_cell.length_c   1.000
_cell.angle_alpha   90.00
_cell.angle_beta   90.00
_cell.angle_gamma   90.00
#
_symmetry.space_group_name_H-M   'P 1'
#
loop_
_entity.id
_entity.type
_entity.pdbx_description
1 polymer ?
#
loop_
_entity_poly.entity_id
_entity_poly.type
_entity_poly.pdbx_seq_one_letter_code
_entity_poly.pdbx_strand_id
1 'polypeptide(L)'
;AMQTALAAGTPQSTALAERIGGVLTKHVCHARDLPRDAGCAPVTVEVLADALKSAIRAAAKPAGAGGDAKGFAKPATAVTLYLLRVLEAVSRGGEGEADKAGVDAVAAYTDALEGFKSNKRCRLKGPFFQAAFDRHPALAAALLPGLA
;
A
#
# COMPACT_ATOMS: atom_id res chain seq x y z
N ALA A 1 9.81 -5.20 -23.51
CA ALA A 1 11.20 -5.43 -23.05
C ALA A 1 11.27 -5.53 -21.51
N MET A 2 10.92 -4.46 -20.77
CA MET A 2 11.07 -4.43 -19.31
C MET A 2 10.07 -5.33 -18.55
N GLN A 3 8.77 -5.28 -18.90
CA GLN A 3 7.76 -6.24 -18.40
C GLN A 3 8.15 -7.69 -18.71
N THR A 4 8.74 -7.91 -19.87
CA THR A 4 9.16 -9.22 -20.37
C THR A 4 10.34 -9.78 -19.56
N ALA A 5 11.31 -8.94 -19.19
CA ALA A 5 12.44 -9.32 -18.34
C ALA A 5 12.04 -9.54 -16.86
N LEU A 6 11.03 -8.82 -16.38
CA LEU A 6 10.44 -9.01 -15.05
C LEU A 6 9.65 -10.31 -14.93
N ALA A 7 8.85 -10.64 -15.95
CA ALA A 7 8.10 -11.90 -16.04
C ALA A 7 9.02 -13.14 -16.18
N ALA A 8 10.22 -12.96 -16.73
CA ALA A 8 11.20 -14.05 -16.89
C ALA A 8 11.99 -14.38 -15.61
N GLY A 9 11.84 -13.61 -14.52
CA GLY A 9 12.44 -13.92 -13.22
C GLY A 9 13.98 -13.94 -13.18
N THR A 10 14.66 -13.24 -14.10
CA THR A 10 16.12 -13.23 -14.17
C THR A 10 16.74 -12.61 -12.90
N PRO A 11 17.96 -13.02 -12.48
CA PRO A 11 18.62 -12.51 -11.28
C PRO A 11 18.73 -10.97 -11.24
N GLN A 12 18.87 -10.35 -12.42
CA GLN A 12 18.93 -8.90 -12.59
C GLN A 12 17.60 -8.20 -12.30
N SER A 13 16.45 -8.82 -12.60
CA SER A 13 15.13 -8.23 -12.36
C SER A 13 14.75 -8.24 -10.87
N THR A 14 15.21 -9.25 -10.12
CA THR A 14 15.04 -9.30 -8.65
C THR A 14 15.88 -8.24 -7.96
N ALA A 15 17.16 -8.11 -8.33
CA ALA A 15 18.04 -7.07 -7.79
C ALA A 15 17.54 -5.65 -8.12
N LEU A 16 16.96 -5.45 -9.30
CA LEU A 16 16.33 -4.18 -9.67
C LEU A 16 15.08 -3.90 -8.83
N ALA A 17 14.20 -4.89 -8.62
CA ALA A 17 13.03 -4.74 -7.77
C ALA A 17 13.42 -4.40 -6.31
N GLU A 18 14.50 -4.99 -5.80
CA GLU A 18 15.05 -4.63 -4.49
C GLU A 18 15.60 -3.20 -4.44
N ARG A 19 16.31 -2.76 -5.48
CA ARG A 19 16.80 -1.36 -5.57
C ARG A 19 15.64 -0.37 -5.65
N ILE A 20 14.64 -0.64 -6.49
CA ILE A 20 13.43 0.18 -6.59
C ILE A 20 12.69 0.19 -5.25
N GLY A 21 12.55 -0.97 -4.60
CA GLY A 21 11.96 -1.09 -3.27
C GLY A 21 12.71 -0.27 -2.21
N GLY A 22 14.04 -0.30 -2.24
CA GLY A 22 14.89 0.49 -1.36
C GLY A 22 14.71 1.99 -1.57
N VAL A 23 14.67 2.44 -2.83
CA VAL A 23 14.42 3.85 -3.17
C VAL A 23 13.02 4.29 -2.74
N LEU A 24 11.98 3.52 -3.06
CA LEU A 24 10.61 3.81 -2.66
C LEU A 24 10.46 3.85 -1.14
N THR A 25 11.06 2.90 -0.42
CA THR A 25 11.01 2.89 1.04
C THR A 25 11.74 4.10 1.63
N LYS A 26 12.95 4.41 1.14
CA LYS A 26 13.78 5.49 1.67
C LYS A 26 13.20 6.87 1.36
N HIS A 27 12.73 7.09 0.14
CA HIS A 27 12.36 8.42 -0.35
C HIS A 27 10.85 8.66 -0.36
N VAL A 28 10.03 7.65 -0.66
CA VAL A 28 8.58 7.83 -0.85
C VAL A 28 7.83 7.61 0.46
N CYS A 29 8.08 6.51 1.20
CA CYS A 29 7.40 6.28 2.49
C CYS A 29 7.63 7.39 3.53
N HIS A 30 8.73 8.12 3.41
CA HIS A 30 9.14 9.18 4.32
C HIS A 30 9.01 10.59 3.73
N ALA A 31 8.59 10.73 2.47
CA ALA A 31 8.44 12.05 1.82
C ALA A 31 7.52 12.92 2.68
N ARG A 32 7.87 14.13 3.08
CA ARG A 32 6.95 14.95 3.91
C ARG A 32 5.93 15.71 3.09
N ASP A 33 6.25 15.95 1.83
CA ASP A 33 5.44 16.77 0.93
C ASP A 33 4.26 15.96 0.39
N LEU A 34 3.08 16.56 0.43
CA LEU A 34 1.92 16.09 -0.30
C LEU A 34 2.05 16.53 -1.76
N PRO A 35 1.59 15.73 -2.74
CA PRO A 35 1.58 16.16 -4.13
C PRO A 35 0.77 17.45 -4.24
N ARG A 36 1.46 18.57 -4.48
CA ARG A 36 0.86 19.88 -4.78
C ARG A 36 0.95 20.07 -6.28
N ASP A 37 -0.20 20.23 -6.92
CA ASP A 37 -0.49 20.70 -8.29
C ASP A 37 0.73 20.91 -9.22
N ALA A 38 1.46 19.84 -9.52
CA ALA A 38 2.55 19.89 -10.48
C ALA A 38 2.03 19.63 -11.89
N GLY A 39 1.17 20.53 -12.40
CA GLY A 39 0.70 20.52 -13.81
C GLY A 39 -0.02 19.25 -14.29
N CYS A 40 -0.34 18.32 -13.40
CA CYS A 40 -1.08 17.09 -13.69
C CYS A 40 -2.55 17.25 -13.25
N ALA A 41 -3.43 16.42 -13.83
CA ALA A 41 -4.83 16.35 -13.43
C ALA A 41 -4.95 16.18 -11.90
N PRO A 42 -5.96 16.79 -11.25
CA PRO A 42 -6.11 16.76 -9.81
C PRO A 42 -6.16 15.31 -9.32
N VAL A 43 -5.29 14.99 -8.35
CA VAL A 43 -5.27 13.67 -7.72
C VAL A 43 -6.48 13.61 -6.77
N THR A 44 -7.49 12.84 -7.14
CA THR A 44 -8.72 12.70 -6.35
C THR A 44 -8.61 11.59 -5.32
N VAL A 45 -9.52 11.60 -4.34
CA VAL A 45 -9.65 10.57 -3.30
C VAL A 45 -9.87 9.20 -3.93
N GLU A 46 -10.69 9.12 -4.99
CA GLU A 46 -11.01 7.88 -5.69
C GLU A 46 -9.77 7.26 -6.35
N VAL A 47 -8.96 8.09 -7.03
CA VAL A 47 -7.73 7.63 -7.69
C VAL A 47 -6.74 7.07 -6.65
N LEU A 48 -6.62 7.73 -5.49
CA LEU A 48 -5.76 7.28 -4.41
C LEU A 48 -6.29 6.00 -3.74
N ALA A 49 -7.59 5.89 -3.54
CA ALA A 49 -8.24 4.71 -2.98
C ALA A 49 -8.06 3.48 -3.89
N ASP A 50 -8.23 3.64 -5.21
CA ASP A 50 -8.02 2.56 -6.18
C ASP A 50 -6.55 2.14 -6.26
N ALA A 51 -5.63 3.11 -6.24
CA ALA A 51 -4.20 2.84 -6.18
C ALA A 51 -3.82 2.09 -4.89
N LEU A 52 -4.38 2.48 -3.75
CA LEU A 52 -4.16 1.83 -2.46
C LEU A 52 -4.63 0.37 -2.50
N LYS A 53 -5.86 0.13 -2.96
CA LYS A 53 -6.42 -1.23 -3.13
C LYS A 53 -5.54 -2.09 -4.05
N SER A 54 -5.07 -1.52 -5.16
CA SER A 54 -4.19 -2.22 -6.09
C SER A 54 -2.83 -2.58 -5.45
N ALA A 55 -2.23 -1.66 -4.70
CA ALA A 55 -0.97 -1.89 -3.99
C ALA A 55 -1.12 -2.97 -2.91
N ILE A 56 -2.22 -2.97 -2.15
CA ILE A 56 -2.53 -4.00 -1.14
C ILE A 56 -2.67 -5.37 -1.81
N ARG A 57 -3.40 -5.48 -2.93
CA ARG A 57 -3.52 -6.74 -3.68
C ARG A 57 -2.16 -7.23 -4.17
N ALA A 58 -1.32 -6.33 -4.67
CA ALA A 58 0.04 -6.67 -5.10
C ALA A 58 0.90 -7.17 -3.92
N ALA A 59 0.78 -6.54 -2.74
CA ALA A 59 1.45 -6.99 -1.52
C ALA A 59 0.93 -8.35 -1.01
N ALA A 60 -0.37 -8.62 -1.20
CA ALA A 60 -1.02 -9.85 -0.78
C ALA A 60 -0.76 -11.06 -1.70
N LYS A 61 -0.35 -10.82 -2.97
CA LYS A 61 -0.23 -11.85 -4.01
C LYS A 61 0.74 -12.98 -3.60
N PRO A 62 0.37 -14.27 -3.75
CA PRO A 62 1.26 -15.39 -3.47
C PRO A 62 2.45 -15.41 -4.43
N ALA A 63 3.64 -15.81 -3.95
CA ALA A 63 4.75 -16.12 -4.85
C ALA A 63 4.39 -17.32 -5.73
N GLY A 64 4.50 -17.18 -7.05
CA GLY A 64 4.25 -18.24 -8.02
C GLY A 64 2.81 -18.36 -8.53
N ALA A 65 1.87 -17.53 -8.06
CA ALA A 65 0.55 -17.41 -8.68
C ALA A 65 0.64 -16.56 -9.95
N GLY A 66 1.13 -17.18 -11.03
CA GLY A 66 1.29 -16.57 -12.36
C GLY A 66 2.58 -15.78 -12.51
N GLY A 67 3.70 -16.48 -12.76
CA GLY A 67 4.93 -15.96 -13.39
C GLY A 67 5.74 -14.86 -12.67
N ASP A 68 5.17 -14.11 -11.73
CA ASP A 68 5.77 -12.83 -11.32
C ASP A 68 6.67 -12.91 -10.09
N ALA A 69 7.73 -12.09 -10.17
CA ALA A 69 8.94 -12.09 -9.37
C ALA A 69 8.74 -11.99 -7.84
N LYS A 70 9.56 -12.75 -7.10
CA LYS A 70 9.63 -12.82 -5.64
C LYS A 70 9.92 -11.47 -4.92
N GLY A 71 10.13 -10.38 -5.66
CA GLY A 71 10.67 -9.10 -5.14
C GLY A 71 9.66 -7.99 -4.84
N PHE A 72 8.39 -8.09 -5.24
CA PHE A 72 7.48 -6.92 -5.19
C PHE A 72 6.74 -6.68 -3.87
N ALA A 73 6.72 -7.64 -2.94
CA ALA A 73 5.93 -7.52 -1.70
C ALA A 73 6.41 -6.38 -0.77
N LYS A 74 7.74 -6.20 -0.64
CA LYS A 74 8.33 -5.12 0.16
C LYS A 74 8.06 -3.73 -0.46
N PRO A 75 8.37 -3.48 -1.74
CA PRO A 75 7.99 -2.25 -2.42
C PRO A 75 6.48 -1.96 -2.35
N ALA A 76 5.63 -2.97 -2.55
CA ALA A 76 4.19 -2.80 -2.49
C ALA A 76 3.73 -2.34 -1.09
N THR A 77 4.26 -2.95 -0.02
CA THR A 77 3.99 -2.52 1.36
C THR A 77 4.39 -1.07 1.61
N ALA A 78 5.57 -0.69 1.14
CA ALA A 78 6.07 0.69 1.22
C ALA A 78 5.12 1.68 0.53
N VAL A 79 4.70 1.35 -0.69
CA VAL A 79 3.74 2.15 -1.47
C VAL A 79 2.38 2.22 -0.79
N THR A 80 1.88 1.13 -0.22
CA THR A 80 0.62 1.12 0.54
C THR A 80 0.64 2.14 1.68
N LEU A 81 1.71 2.17 2.49
CA LEU A 81 1.81 3.10 3.61
C LEU A 81 1.87 4.57 3.15
N TYR A 82 2.55 4.84 2.04
CA TYR A 82 2.58 6.17 1.45
C TYR A 82 1.19 6.58 0.94
N LEU A 83 0.53 5.73 0.16
CA LEU A 83 -0.79 6.00 -0.41
C LEU A 83 -1.85 6.19 0.68
N LEU A 84 -1.80 5.39 1.76
CA LEU A 84 -2.68 5.55 2.92
C LEU A 84 -2.53 6.96 3.52
N ARG A 85 -1.30 7.41 3.74
CA ARG A 85 -1.03 8.74 4.29
C ARG A 85 -1.49 9.87 3.35
N VAL A 86 -1.26 9.73 2.05
CA VAL A 86 -1.70 10.73 1.07
C VAL A 86 -3.23 10.76 0.98
N LEU A 87 -3.88 9.59 0.97
CA LEU A 87 -5.33 9.46 0.98
C LEU A 87 -5.93 10.17 2.19
N GLU A 88 -5.44 9.90 3.40
CA GLU A 88 -5.91 10.58 4.61
C GLU A 88 -5.72 12.10 4.54
N ALA A 89 -4.58 12.58 4.03
CA ALA A 89 -4.31 13.99 3.91
C ALA A 89 -5.22 14.70 2.89
N VAL A 90 -5.49 14.05 1.74
CA VAL A 90 -6.36 14.59 0.70
C VAL A 90 -7.83 14.53 1.12
N SER A 91 -8.27 13.42 1.74
CA SER A 91 -9.63 13.29 2.28
C SER A 91 -9.95 14.28 3.39
N ARG A 92 -8.94 14.80 4.10
CA ARG A 92 -9.11 15.81 5.17
C ARG A 92 -9.28 17.24 4.66
N GLY A 93 -9.11 17.51 3.36
CA GLY A 93 -9.35 18.84 2.79
C GLY A 93 -8.63 20.00 3.50
N GLY A 94 -7.51 19.75 4.18
CA GLY A 94 -6.77 20.75 4.96
C GLY A 94 -7.26 21.02 6.39
N GLU A 95 -8.49 20.67 6.78
CA GLU A 95 -9.09 21.03 8.10
C GLU A 95 -10.00 19.95 8.73
N GLY A 96 -9.86 18.67 8.37
CA GLY A 96 -10.63 17.58 8.96
C GLY A 96 -10.09 17.08 10.33
N GLU A 97 -11.00 16.73 11.25
CA GLU A 97 -10.71 16.09 12.55
C GLU A 97 -9.66 14.98 12.40
N ALA A 98 -8.56 15.09 13.16
CA ALA A 98 -7.45 14.13 13.13
C ALA A 98 -7.84 12.69 13.53
N ASP A 99 -9.04 12.52 14.08
CA ASP A 99 -9.49 11.31 14.80
C ASP A 99 -10.31 10.33 13.95
N LYS A 100 -10.62 10.64 12.69
CA LYS A 100 -11.40 9.72 11.82
C LYS A 100 -10.57 9.22 10.63
N ALA A 101 -10.61 7.91 10.43
CA ALA A 101 -10.05 7.27 9.25
C ALA A 101 -10.95 7.51 8.03
N GLY A 102 -10.35 7.71 6.85
CA GLY A 102 -11.10 7.80 5.60
C GLY A 102 -11.84 6.48 5.32
N VAL A 103 -13.11 6.57 4.90
CA VAL A 103 -13.96 5.40 4.66
C VAL A 103 -13.32 4.44 3.64
N ASP A 104 -12.69 4.98 2.60
CA ASP A 104 -11.99 4.18 1.59
C ASP A 104 -10.76 3.44 2.11
N ALA A 105 -10.03 4.06 3.05
CA ALA A 105 -8.88 3.44 3.70
C ALA A 105 -9.32 2.28 4.60
N VAL A 106 -10.41 2.49 5.36
CA VAL A 106 -11.02 1.45 6.20
C VAL A 106 -11.48 0.29 5.33
N ALA A 107 -12.23 0.54 4.27
CA ALA A 107 -12.69 -0.51 3.35
C ALA A 107 -11.51 -1.32 2.76
N ALA A 108 -10.47 -0.64 2.28
CA ALA A 108 -9.30 -1.31 1.68
C ALA A 108 -8.54 -2.21 2.69
N TYR A 109 -8.43 -1.78 3.95
CA TYR A 109 -7.77 -2.57 4.98
C TYR A 109 -8.67 -3.65 5.60
N THR A 110 -9.99 -3.47 5.61
CA THR A 110 -10.95 -4.54 5.94
C THR A 110 -10.82 -5.70 4.95
N ASP A 111 -10.85 -5.42 3.64
CA ASP A 111 -10.65 -6.43 2.60
C ASP A 111 -9.29 -7.14 2.75
N ALA A 112 -8.25 -6.37 3.10
CA ALA A 112 -6.90 -6.90 3.34
C ALA A 112 -6.86 -7.85 4.55
N LEU A 113 -7.54 -7.49 5.64
CA LEU A 113 -7.66 -8.31 6.85
C LEU A 113 -8.48 -9.57 6.60
N GLU A 114 -9.57 -9.49 5.86
CA GLU A 114 -10.34 -10.67 5.44
C GLU A 114 -9.48 -11.60 4.58
N GLY A 115 -8.73 -11.06 3.62
CA GLY A 115 -7.77 -11.82 2.83
C GLY A 115 -6.68 -12.46 3.68
N PHE A 116 -6.18 -11.77 4.71
CA PHE A 116 -5.21 -12.32 5.67
C PHE A 116 -5.80 -13.46 6.52
N LYS A 117 -7.04 -13.31 7.01
CA LYS A 117 -7.75 -14.31 7.83
C LYS A 117 -8.15 -15.55 7.03
N SER A 118 -8.65 -15.36 5.80
CA SER A 118 -9.26 -16.43 4.99
C SER A 118 -8.27 -17.16 4.07
N ASN A 119 -7.23 -16.47 3.57
CA ASN A 119 -6.33 -17.03 2.56
C ASN A 119 -4.97 -17.41 3.17
N LYS A 120 -4.75 -18.72 3.37
CA LYS A 120 -3.46 -19.28 3.84
C LYS A 120 -2.26 -18.94 2.95
N ARG A 121 -2.49 -18.57 1.69
CA ARG A 121 -1.43 -18.14 0.73
C ARG A 121 -1.24 -16.63 0.68
N CYS A 122 -1.98 -15.85 1.48
CA CYS A 122 -1.80 -14.42 1.60
C CYS A 122 -0.39 -14.10 2.13
N ARG A 123 0.29 -13.18 1.42
CA ARG A 123 1.62 -12.70 1.81
C ARG A 123 1.60 -11.53 2.78
N LEU A 124 0.44 -10.91 3.03
CA LEU A 124 0.30 -9.98 4.14
C LEU A 124 0.59 -10.74 5.45
N LYS A 125 1.33 -10.10 6.35
CA LYS A 125 1.71 -10.65 7.67
C LYS A 125 1.40 -9.63 8.74
N GLY A 126 1.36 -10.04 10.01
CA GLY A 126 1.16 -9.14 11.15
C GLY A 126 1.95 -7.83 11.06
N PRO A 127 3.26 -7.83 10.72
CA PRO A 127 4.05 -6.60 10.58
C PRO A 127 3.54 -5.60 9.54
N PHE A 128 2.82 -6.04 8.50
CA PHE A 128 2.20 -5.15 7.51
C PHE A 128 1.09 -4.31 8.16
N PHE A 129 0.21 -4.97 8.91
CA PHE A 129 -0.90 -4.31 9.61
C PHE A 129 -0.40 -3.48 10.78
N GLN A 130 0.55 -4.01 11.55
CA GLN A 130 1.18 -3.28 12.66
C GLN A 130 1.78 -1.95 12.19
N ALA A 131 2.57 -1.96 11.10
CA ALA A 131 3.18 -0.74 10.58
C ALA A 131 2.15 0.29 10.11
N ALA A 132 0.99 -0.14 9.62
CA ALA A 132 -0.10 0.76 9.27
C ALA A 132 -0.78 1.32 10.52
N PHE A 133 -1.11 0.48 11.50
CA PHE A 133 -1.80 0.88 12.73
C PHE A 133 -0.95 1.80 13.61
N ASP A 134 0.35 1.55 13.72
CA ASP A 134 1.29 2.40 14.47
C ASP A 134 1.37 3.83 13.89
N ARG A 135 1.20 3.97 12.57
CA ARG A 135 1.30 5.25 11.86
C ARG A 135 -0.06 5.93 11.67
N HIS A 136 -1.14 5.16 11.74
CA HIS A 136 -2.50 5.59 11.46
C HIS A 136 -3.44 5.08 12.56
N PRO A 137 -3.42 5.70 13.75
CA PRO A 137 -4.20 5.24 14.91
C PRO A 137 -5.71 5.29 14.66
N ALA A 138 -6.21 6.25 13.89
CA ALA A 138 -7.61 6.33 13.51
C ALA A 138 -8.06 5.12 12.66
N LEU A 139 -7.18 4.64 11.76
CA LEU A 139 -7.42 3.43 10.98
C LEU A 139 -7.49 2.20 11.87
N ALA A 140 -6.58 2.09 12.84
CA ALA A 140 -6.58 1.01 13.83
C ALA A 140 -7.89 1.01 14.64
N ALA A 141 -8.29 2.18 15.16
CA ALA A 141 -9.52 2.34 15.92
C ALA A 141 -10.77 1.92 15.13
N ALA A 142 -10.83 2.27 13.85
CA ALA A 142 -11.95 1.90 12.98
C ALA A 142 -12.02 0.38 12.67
N LEU A 143 -10.88 -0.30 12.65
CA LEU A 143 -10.78 -1.73 12.31
C LEU A 143 -10.84 -2.67 13.52
N LEU A 144 -10.57 -2.16 14.74
CA LEU A 144 -10.64 -2.92 15.99
C LEU A 144 -11.94 -3.73 16.16
N PRO A 145 -13.15 -3.18 15.89
CA PRO A 145 -14.39 -3.94 16.03
C PRO A 145 -14.47 -5.19 15.14
N GLY A 146 -13.79 -5.19 13.99
CA GLY A 146 -13.72 -6.34 13.07
C GLY A 146 -12.55 -7.29 13.31
N LEU A 147 -11.67 -6.96 14.26
CA LEU A 147 -10.52 -7.79 14.66
C LEU A 147 -10.82 -8.71 15.85
N ALA A 148 -11.86 -8.41 16.63
CA ALA A 148 -12.36 -9.23 17.73
C ALA A 148 -12.92 -10.58 17.26
#